data_AF-A0A957L874-F1
#
_entry.id   AF-A0A957L874-F1
#
_cell.length_a   1.000
_cell.length_b   1.000
_cell.length_c   1.000
_cell.angle_alpha   90.00
_cell.angle_beta   90.00
_cell.angle_gamma   90.00
#
_symmetry.space_group_name_H-M   'P 1'
#
loop_
_entity.id
_entity.type
_entity.pdbx_description
1 polymer ?
#
loop_
_entity_poly.entity_id
_entity_poly.type
_entity_poly.pdbx_seq_one_letter_code
_entity_poly.pdbx_strand_id
1 'polypeptide(L)' 'MSQTLLIPVSEAAKLAQYSTRHIRLLLDRGLIRGRKIGRNWVTTREAVNDYLQTKPQPGPRPQPKKIS' A
#
# COMPACT_ATOMS: atom_id res chain seq x y z
N MET A 1 12.49 -3.45 -18.95
CA MET A 1 12.75 -2.05 -18.54
C MET A 1 11.86 -1.75 -17.35
N SER A 2 12.44 -1.69 -16.16
CA SER A 2 11.75 -1.48 -14.89
C SER A 2 11.40 0.01 -14.77
N GLN A 3 10.11 0.36 -14.80
CA GLN A 3 9.68 1.76 -14.71
C GLN A 3 9.63 2.18 -13.24
N THR A 4 10.69 2.84 -12.77
CA THR A 4 10.73 3.53 -11.46
C THR A 4 9.97 4.86 -11.50
N LEU A 5 8.81 4.89 -12.16
CA LEU A 5 7.97 6.09 -12.23
C LEU A 5 7.17 6.21 -10.92
N LEU A 6 7.33 7.35 -10.24
CA LEU A 6 6.45 7.70 -9.13
C LEU A 6 5.07 8.03 -9.68
N ILE A 7 4.07 7.31 -9.19
CA ILE A 7 2.67 7.51 -9.52
C ILE A 7 1.92 8.07 -8.30
N PRO A 8 0.91 8.94 -8.51
CA PRO A 8 0.05 9.40 -7.44
C PRO A 8 -0.84 8.27 -6.91
N VAL A 9 -1.33 8.43 -5.66
CA VAL A 9 -2.28 7.46 -5.05
C VAL A 9 -3.47 7.16 -5.95
N SER A 10 -4.00 8.16 -6.67
CA SER A 10 -5.14 8.00 -7.58
C SER A 10 -4.87 6.99 -8.70
N GLU A 11 -3.65 6.97 -9.23
CA GLU A 11 -3.26 6.03 -10.27
C GLU A 11 -2.95 4.66 -9.68
N ALA A 12 -2.25 4.60 -8.55
CA ALA A 12 -2.01 3.37 -7.81
C ALA A 12 -3.31 2.65 -7.40
N ALA A 13 -4.32 3.41 -7.00
CA ALA A 13 -5.65 2.92 -6.66
C ALA A 13 -6.33 2.24 -7.87
N LYS A 14 -6.24 2.86 -9.06
CA LYS A 14 -6.78 2.27 -10.29
C LYS A 14 -6.04 0.97 -10.67
N LEU A 15 -4.71 0.96 -10.55
CA LEU A 15 -3.89 -0.22 -10.86
C LEU A 15 -4.20 -1.40 -9.93
N ALA A 16 -4.34 -1.13 -8.63
CA ALA A 16 -4.64 -2.15 -7.63
C ALA A 16 -6.15 -2.47 -7.49
N GLN A 17 -7.01 -1.80 -8.25
CA GLN A 17 -8.47 -1.85 -8.10
C GLN A 17 -8.94 -1.59 -6.65
N TYR A 18 -8.24 -0.71 -5.94
CA TYR A 18 -8.55 -0.30 -4.57
C TYR A 18 -9.02 1.14 -4.51
N SER A 19 -9.60 1.53 -3.38
CA SER A 19 -9.88 2.93 -3.13
C SER A 19 -8.59 3.70 -2.83
N THR A 20 -8.56 4.99 -3.16
CA THR A 20 -7.45 5.88 -2.81
C THR A 20 -7.20 5.94 -1.30
N ARG A 21 -8.27 5.86 -0.50
CA ARG A 21 -8.18 5.75 0.97
C ARG A 21 -7.46 4.49 1.40
N HIS A 22 -7.73 3.35 0.76
CA HIS A 22 -7.07 2.08 1.07
C HIS A 22 -5.58 2.15 0.73
N ILE A 23 -5.21 2.67 -0.44
CA ILE A 23 -3.79 2.85 -0.79
C ILE A 23 -3.06 3.77 0.20
N ARG A 24 -3.67 4.89 0.62
CA ARG A 24 -3.10 5.75 1.67
C ARG A 24 -2.89 5.00 2.98
N LEU A 25 -3.88 4.20 3.40
CA LEU A 25 -3.75 3.39 4.60
C LEU A 25 -2.57 2.40 4.50
N LEU A 26 -2.37 1.78 3.34
CA LEU A 26 -1.24 0.87 3.12
C LEU A 26 0.11 1.60 3.17
N LEU A 27 0.17 2.82 2.63
CA LEU A 27 1.35 3.68 2.70
C LEU A 27 1.64 4.16 4.13
N ASP A 28 0.62 4.63 4.85
CA ASP A 28 0.73 5.06 6.25
C ASP A 28 1.16 3.90 7.17
N ARG A 29 0.72 2.67 6.87
CA ARG A 29 1.12 1.44 7.58
C ARG A 29 2.50 0.91 7.17
N GLY A 30 3.14 1.50 6.16
CA GLY A 30 4.42 1.03 5.63
C GLY A 30 4.36 -0.30 4.89
N LEU A 31 3.17 -0.76 4.49
CA LEU A 31 2.96 -2.01 3.75
C LEU A 31 3.33 -1.88 2.28
N ILE A 32 3.16 -0.69 1.72
CA ILE A 32 3.61 -0.33 0.37
C ILE A 32 4.70 0.72 0.50
N ARG A 33 5.76 0.61 -0.31
CA ARG A 33 6.78 1.65 -0.38
C ARG A 33 6.22 2.88 -1.09
N GLY A 34 6.22 4.02 -0.40
CA GLY A 34 5.92 5.31 -1.00
C GLY A 34 6.46 6.45 -0.16
N ARG A 35 6.37 7.67 -0.71
CA ARG A 35 6.83 8.88 -0.02
C ARG A 35 5.72 9.93 -0.04
N LYS A 36 5.74 10.79 0.98
CA LYS A 36 4.87 11.96 1.03
C LYS A 36 5.57 13.14 0.38
N ILE A 37 4.97 13.70 -0.66
CA ILE A 37 5.41 14.92 -1.34
C ILE A 37 4.38 16.00 -1.01
N GLY A 38 4.74 16.90 -0.09
CA GLY A 38 3.82 17.91 0.45
C GLY A 38 2.63 17.26 1.16
N ARG A 39 1.41 17.50 0.64
CA ARG A 39 0.17 16.89 1.15
C ARG A 39 -0.21 15.59 0.44
N ASN A 40 0.49 15.24 -0.63
CA ASN A 40 0.14 14.10 -1.47
C ASN A 40 1.08 12.93 -1.22
N TRP A 41 0.49 11.74 -1.12
CA TRP A 41 1.24 10.50 -1.13
C TRP A 41 1.54 10.09 -2.58
N VAL A 42 2.74 9.59 -2.83
CA VAL A 42 3.14 8.99 -4.10
C VAL A 42 3.78 7.63 -3.83
N THR A 43 3.59 6.71 -4.77
CA THR A 43 4.12 5.35 -4.71
C THR A 43 4.70 4.98 -6.08
N THR A 44 5.22 3.77 -6.24
CA THR A 44 5.65 3.25 -7.55
C THR A 44 4.74 2.11 -7.98
N ARG A 45 4.61 1.90 -9.29
CA ARG A 45 3.87 0.76 -9.85
C ARG A 45 4.42 -0.56 -9.35
N GLU A 46 5.74 -0.67 -9.26
CA GLU A 46 6.44 -1.84 -8.73
C GLU A 46 6.06 -2.12 -7.28
N ALA A 47 6.13 -1.12 -6.38
CA ALA A 47 5.75 -1.32 -4.98
C ALA A 47 4.29 -1.77 -4.80
N VAL A 48 3.38 -1.29 -5.63
CA VAL A 48 1.97 -1.72 -5.63
C VAL A 48 1.85 -3.15 -6.15
N ASN A 49 2.51 -3.48 -7.25
CA ASN A 49 2.50 -4.83 -7.81
C ASN A 49 3.14 -5.85 -6.87
N ASP A 50 4.29 -5.51 -6.26
CA ASP A 50 4.95 -6.33 -5.25
C ASP A 50 3.98 -6.65 -4.11
N TYR A 51 3.27 -5.63 -3.60
CA TYR A 51 2.26 -5.82 -2.57
C TYR A 51 1.12 -6.74 -3.02
N LEU A 52 0.61 -6.59 -4.24
CA LEU A 52 -0.43 -7.48 -4.79
C LEU A 52 0.08 -8.92 -4.97
N GLN A 53 1.33 -9.10 -5.40
CA GLN A 53 1.96 -10.39 -5.59
C GLN A 53 2.26 -11.10 -4.26
N THR A 54 2.53 -10.34 -3.19
CA THR A 54 2.75 -10.92 -1.86
C THR A 54 1.51 -11.61 -1.27
N LYS A 55 0.34 -11.56 -1.96
CA LYS A 55 -0.94 -12.11 -1.51
C LYS A 55 -1.14 -11.79 -0.02
N PRO A 56 -1.44 -10.53 0.35
CA PRO A 56 -1.55 -10.15 1.75
C PRO A 56 -2.56 -11.09 2.41
N GLN A 57 -2.05 -12.06 3.17
CA GLN A 57 -2.91 -12.86 4.02
C GLN A 57 -3.59 -11.83 4.93
N PRO A 58 -4.93 -11.83 5.04
CA PRO A 58 -5.59 -11.03 6.06
C PRO A 58 -4.87 -11.35 7.37
N GLY A 59 -4.27 -10.33 7.98
CA GLY A 59 -3.28 -10.54 9.04
C GLY A 59 -3.80 -11.51 10.10
N PRO A 60 -2.91 -12.25 10.80
CA PRO A 60 -3.33 -13.20 11.81
C PRO A 60 -4.33 -12.52 12.74
N ARG A 61 -5.49 -13.17 12.93
CA ARG A 61 -6.54 -12.69 13.84
C ARG A 61 -5.87 -12.22 15.13
N PRO A 62 -6.15 -11.00 15.63
CA PRO A 62 -5.56 -10.55 16.88
C PRO A 62 -5.88 -11.60 17.95
N GLN A 63 -4.84 -12.22 18.48
CA GLN A 63 -5.00 -13.22 19.52
C GLN A 63 -5.56 -12.50 20.75
N PRO A 64 -6.67 -12.95 21.35
CA PRO A 64 -7.22 -12.28 22.51
C PRO A 64 -6.14 -12.25 23.60
N LYS A 65 -5.77 -11.05 24.04
CA LYS A 65 -4.81 -10.84 25.11
C LYS A 65 -5.39 -11.52 26.36
N LYS A 66 -4.81 -12.64 26.79
CA LYS A 66 -5.14 -13.24 28.09
C LYS A 66 -4.80 -12.21 29.17
N ILE A 67 -5.82 -11.63 29.78
CA ILE A 67 -5.69 -10.86 31.00
C ILE A 67 -5.36 -11.91 32.07
N SER A 68 -4.16 -11.80 32.64
CA SER A 68 -3.71 -12.63 33.77
C SER A 68 -4.36 -12.15 35.06
#